data_AF-S9UE94-F1
#
_entry.id   AF-S9UE94-F1
#
_cell.length_a   1.000
_cell.length_b   1.000
_cell.length_c   1.000
_cell.angle_alpha   90.00
_cell.angle_beta   90.00
_cell.angle_gamma   90.00
#
_symmetry.space_group_name_H-M   'P 1'
#
loop_
_entity.id
_entity.type
_entity.pdbx_description
1 polymer ?
#
loop_
_entity_poly.entity_id
_entity_poly.type
_entity_poly.pdbx_seq_one_letter_code
_entity_poly.pdbx_strand_id
1 'polypeptide(L)'
;MPPFTVEGATVNLYLGAPKVKKTRKEEGDAPKHVKGKSGLDVDPASELVKNLRVTCDVDAARSETHVLRIAFDPTKVMGRSKSGKSFTVSTSGGFQPVLDGTGRLVCRLSLNAYKPAPPITGVDVKEAVATVLKKTPKEERRELIFLNVYNQVREELGCSGDDDGEIKSQVKEEVKLFLSQE
;
A
#
# COMPACT_ATOMS: atom_id res chain seq x y z
N MET A 1 13.69 2.37 14.64
CA MET A 1 13.67 1.17 15.51
C MET A 1 14.07 -0.03 14.67
N PRO A 2 14.66 -1.09 15.25
CA PRO A 2 14.85 -2.34 14.51
C PRO A 2 13.49 -2.91 14.08
N PRO A 3 13.43 -3.67 12.97
CA PRO A 3 12.23 -4.38 12.59
C PRO A 3 11.80 -5.38 13.67
N PHE A 4 10.49 -5.60 13.80
CA PHE A 4 9.92 -6.54 14.76
C PHE A 4 8.72 -7.27 14.14
N THR A 5 8.26 -8.35 14.77
CA THR A 5 7.17 -9.17 14.22
C THR A 5 5.93 -9.10 15.10
N VAL A 6 4.75 -8.97 14.46
CA VAL A 6 3.44 -9.03 15.11
C VAL A 6 2.57 -9.99 14.30
N GLU A 7 2.16 -11.11 14.90
CA GLU A 7 1.30 -12.13 14.26
C GLU A 7 1.75 -12.53 12.84
N GLY A 8 3.05 -12.76 12.68
CA GLY A 8 3.67 -13.15 11.41
C GLY A 8 3.90 -11.99 10.42
N ALA A 9 3.46 -10.77 10.72
CA ALA A 9 3.79 -9.58 9.95
C ALA A 9 5.11 -8.97 10.45
N THR A 10 6.06 -8.75 9.55
CA THR A 10 7.28 -7.98 9.82
C THR A 10 6.95 -6.49 9.71
N VAL A 11 7.14 -5.77 10.81
CA VAL A 11 6.86 -4.34 10.96
C VAL A 11 8.16 -3.56 10.96
N ASN A 12 8.22 -2.56 10.09
CA ASN A 12 9.27 -1.55 10.05
C ASN A 12 8.68 -0.22 10.51
N LEU A 13 9.21 0.34 11.60
CA LEU A 13 8.77 1.62 12.16
C LEU A 13 9.94 2.60 12.25
N TYR A 14 9.77 3.74 11.59
CA TYR A 14 10.70 4.85 11.58
C TYR A 14 10.01 6.11 12.09
N LEU A 15 10.69 6.79 13.01
CA LEU A 15 10.33 8.13 13.47
C LEU A 15 11.38 9.09 12.93
N GLY A 16 10.93 10.09 12.20
CA GLY A 16 11.73 11.19 11.69
C GLY A 16 11.49 12.46 12.51
N ALA A 17 12.53 13.28 12.62
CA ALA A 17 12.41 14.60 13.23
C ALA A 17 11.37 15.47 12.48
N PRO A 18 10.73 16.43 13.17
CA PRO A 18 9.96 17.48 12.52
C PRO A 18 10.85 18.20 11.51
N LYS A 19 10.52 18.09 10.21
CA LYS A 19 11.17 18.94 9.20
C LYS A 19 10.41 20.25 9.18
N VAL A 20 10.99 21.29 9.76
CA VAL A 20 10.52 22.66 9.53
C VAL A 20 10.68 22.92 8.05
N LYS A 21 9.58 22.99 7.29
CA LYS A 21 9.63 23.45 5.90
C LYS A 21 10.19 24.88 5.97
N LYS A 22 11.39 25.12 5.41
CA LYS A 22 11.81 26.48 5.06
C LYS A 22 10.74 27.00 4.11
N THR A 23 9.93 27.94 4.59
CA THR A 23 8.81 28.54 3.88
C THR A 23 9.33 29.18 2.59
N ARG A 24 9.10 28.54 1.45
CA ARG A 24 9.00 29.26 0.18
C ARG A 24 7.62 29.89 0.21
N LYS A 25 7.57 31.23 0.18
CA LYS A 25 6.32 32.02 0.09
C LYS A 25 5.49 31.50 -1.08
N GLU A 26 4.41 30.79 -0.78
CA GLU A 26 3.26 30.67 -1.66
C GLU A 26 2.04 30.98 -0.79
N GLU A 27 1.39 32.11 -1.08
CA GLU A 27 0.04 32.41 -0.62
C GLU A 27 -0.89 31.37 -1.25
N GLY A 28 -1.50 30.52 -0.42
CA GLY A 28 -2.41 29.49 -0.88
C GLY A 28 -2.94 28.70 0.31
N ASP A 29 -4.20 28.99 0.65
CA ASP A 29 -5.09 28.33 1.60
C ASP A 29 -4.47 27.52 2.76
N ALA A 30 -4.67 28.03 3.97
CA ALA A 30 -4.34 27.30 5.19
C ALA A 30 -5.07 25.94 5.21
N PRO A 31 -4.37 24.82 5.53
CA PRO A 31 -5.04 23.54 5.68
C PRO A 31 -6.13 23.67 6.75
N LYS A 32 -7.38 23.35 6.37
CA LYS A 32 -8.55 23.35 7.25
C LYS A 32 -8.37 22.25 8.29
N HIS A 33 -7.68 22.60 9.37
CA HIS A 33 -7.47 21.72 10.50
C HIS A 33 -8.81 21.50 11.21
N VAL A 34 -9.28 20.25 11.23
CA VAL A 34 -10.40 19.88 12.09
C VAL A 34 -9.90 19.93 13.53
N LYS A 35 -10.34 20.94 14.30
CA LYS A 35 -10.05 21.05 15.74
C LYS A 35 -10.39 19.71 16.42
N GLY A 36 -9.42 19.10 17.09
CA GLY A 36 -9.64 17.95 17.99
C GLY A 36 -9.22 16.56 17.50
N LYS A 37 -8.57 16.41 16.32
CA LYS A 37 -7.96 15.13 15.92
C LYS A 37 -6.44 15.17 16.12
N SER A 38 -5.93 14.42 17.11
CA SER A 38 -4.50 14.15 17.28
C SER A 38 -4.09 12.87 16.55
N GLY A 39 -2.83 12.79 16.11
CA GLY A 39 -2.29 11.63 15.41
C GLY A 39 -1.79 11.93 14.00
N LEU A 40 -1.93 10.96 13.10
CA LEU A 40 -1.51 11.11 11.70
C LEU A 40 -2.31 12.21 10.99
N ASP A 41 -1.61 13.22 10.49
CA ASP A 41 -2.18 14.27 9.64
C ASP A 41 -2.04 13.83 8.18
N VAL A 42 -3.05 13.09 7.76
CA VAL A 42 -3.13 12.50 6.43
C VAL A 42 -4.36 13.12 5.77
N ASP A 43 -4.18 13.59 4.55
CA ASP A 43 -5.31 14.00 3.72
C ASP A 43 -6.32 12.84 3.67
N PRO A 44 -7.59 13.05 4.07
CA PRO A 44 -8.60 11.99 4.04
C PRO A 44 -8.81 11.41 2.62
N ALA A 45 -8.41 12.12 1.56
CA ALA A 45 -8.40 11.61 0.20
C ALA A 45 -7.15 10.76 -0.13
N SER A 46 -6.16 10.69 0.76
CA SER A 46 -4.93 9.92 0.54
C SER A 46 -5.17 8.42 0.71
N GLU A 47 -5.20 7.71 -0.41
CA GLU A 47 -5.24 6.23 -0.43
C GLU A 47 -3.91 5.56 -0.01
N LEU A 48 -2.91 6.37 0.34
CA LEU A 48 -1.56 5.89 0.66
C LEU A 48 -1.48 5.27 2.06
N VAL A 49 -2.33 5.71 3.00
CA VAL A 49 -2.37 5.16 4.36
C VAL A 49 -3.42 4.06 4.41
N LYS A 50 -2.97 2.83 4.66
CA LYS A 50 -3.83 1.65 4.65
C LYS A 50 -3.69 0.91 5.96
N ASN A 51 -4.84 0.56 6.55
CA ASN A 51 -4.93 -0.24 7.77
C ASN A 51 -3.99 0.28 8.87
N LEU A 52 -4.01 1.59 9.15
CA LEU A 52 -3.14 2.21 10.14
C LEU A 52 -3.90 3.30 10.89
N ARG A 53 -3.83 3.26 12.22
CA ARG A 53 -4.32 4.31 13.10
C ARG A 53 -3.18 4.75 14.01
N VAL A 54 -2.98 6.05 14.09
CA VAL A 54 -2.01 6.66 15.00
C VAL A 54 -2.71 7.75 15.78
N THR A 55 -2.53 7.77 17.10
CA THR A 55 -2.92 8.91 17.95
C THR A 55 -1.69 9.43 18.68
N CYS A 56 -1.74 10.71 19.05
CA CYS A 56 -0.65 11.38 19.73
C CYS A 56 -1.22 12.19 20.90
N ASP A 57 -0.85 11.82 22.12
CA ASP A 57 -1.32 12.48 23.33
C ASP A 57 -0.14 13.04 24.11
N VAL A 58 -0.32 14.15 24.82
CA VAL A 58 0.70 14.66 25.75
C VAL A 58 0.59 13.85 27.04
N ASP A 59 1.72 13.40 27.56
CA ASP A 59 1.78 12.72 28.85
C ASP A 59 1.42 13.69 29.97
N ALA A 60 0.29 13.46 30.64
CA ALA A 60 -0.18 14.30 31.73
C ALA A 60 0.79 14.34 32.92
N ALA A 61 1.63 13.31 33.09
CA ALA A 61 2.64 13.28 34.14
C ALA A 61 3.94 14.01 33.75
N ARG A 62 4.17 14.23 32.44
CA ARG A 62 5.39 14.82 31.89
C ARG A 62 5.02 15.73 30.73
N SER A 63 4.82 17.01 31.01
CA SER A 63 4.32 18.03 30.08
C SER A 63 5.08 18.19 28.76
N GLU A 64 6.27 17.59 28.63
CA GLU A 64 7.11 17.63 27.42
C GLU A 64 7.17 16.28 26.67
N THR A 65 6.59 15.22 27.24
CA THR A 65 6.59 13.88 26.63
C THR A 65 5.33 13.66 25.83
N HIS A 66 5.48 13.15 24.61
CA HIS A 66 4.36 12.76 23.75
C HIS A 66 4.27 11.24 23.69
N VAL A 67 3.06 10.71 23.83
CA VAL A 67 2.74 9.29 23.74
C VAL A 67 2.09 9.02 22.38
N LEU A 68 2.80 8.27 21.55
CA LEU A 68 2.29 7.79 20.27
C LEU A 68 1.67 6.41 20.46
N ARG A 69 0.38 6.27 20.11
CA ARG A 69 -0.28 4.97 20.05
C ARG A 69 -0.49 4.60 18.59
N ILE A 70 0.05 3.46 18.19
CA ILE A 70 0.01 2.96 16.81
C ILE A 70 -0.76 1.65 16.83
N ALA A 71 -1.79 1.54 16.00
CA ALA A 71 -2.61 0.35 15.85
C ALA A 71 -2.82 0.03 14.36
N PHE A 72 -2.79 -1.26 14.04
CA PHE A 72 -3.19 -1.80 12.75
C PHE A 72 -3.77 -3.20 12.97
N ASP A 73 -4.59 -3.67 12.04
CA ASP A 73 -5.13 -5.03 12.08
C ASP A 73 -4.19 -6.00 11.34
N PRO A 74 -3.43 -6.86 12.04
CA PRO A 74 -2.47 -7.77 11.42
C PRO A 74 -3.12 -8.86 10.58
N THR A 75 -4.43 -9.07 10.68
CA THR A 75 -5.16 -10.08 9.93
C THR A 75 -5.49 -9.64 8.50
N LYS A 76 -5.48 -8.33 8.23
CA LYS A 76 -5.78 -7.78 6.91
C LYS A 76 -4.63 -7.93 5.94
N VAL A 77 -4.98 -8.16 4.68
CA VAL A 77 -4.05 -8.19 3.55
C VAL A 77 -4.55 -7.19 2.51
N MET A 78 -3.67 -6.27 2.10
CA MET A 78 -3.95 -5.14 1.22
C MET A 78 -3.33 -5.30 -0.17
N GLY A 79 -3.17 -6.56 -0.60
CA GLY A 79 -2.55 -6.93 -1.87
C GLY A 79 -1.04 -7.18 -1.76
N ARG A 80 -0.44 -7.66 -2.86
CA ARG A 80 1.00 -7.90 -2.91
C ARG A 80 1.76 -6.58 -2.99
N SER A 81 2.95 -6.56 -2.40
CA SER A 81 3.94 -5.52 -2.60
C SER A 81 4.33 -5.43 -4.07
N LYS A 82 4.97 -4.32 -4.47
CA LYS A 82 5.49 -4.17 -5.83
C LYS A 82 6.41 -5.32 -6.24
N SER A 83 7.19 -5.87 -5.31
CA SER A 83 8.04 -7.02 -5.57
C SER A 83 7.31 -8.37 -5.72
N GLY A 84 6.00 -8.44 -5.46
CA GLY A 84 5.23 -9.69 -5.46
C GLY A 84 5.52 -10.65 -4.29
N LYS A 85 6.67 -10.53 -3.63
CA LYS A 85 7.19 -11.45 -2.60
C LYS A 85 6.49 -11.37 -1.23
N SER A 86 5.73 -10.30 -1.00
CA SER A 86 5.08 -10.07 0.29
C SER A 86 3.71 -9.47 0.11
N PHE A 87 2.83 -9.69 1.07
CA PHE A 87 1.56 -9.00 1.21
C PHE A 87 1.74 -7.76 2.08
N THR A 88 1.18 -6.63 1.65
CA THR A 88 1.09 -5.44 2.48
C THR A 88 -0.01 -5.64 3.51
N VAL A 89 0.32 -5.52 4.80
CA VAL A 89 -0.65 -5.59 5.90
C VAL A 89 -1.07 -4.19 6.33
N SER A 90 -0.09 -3.30 6.51
CA SER A 90 -0.31 -1.90 6.90
C SER A 90 0.77 -1.02 6.30
N THR A 91 0.42 0.19 5.89
CA THR A 91 1.40 1.17 5.42
C THR A 91 0.95 2.59 5.72
N SER A 92 1.92 3.45 6.05
CA SER A 92 1.72 4.89 6.11
C SER A 92 1.96 5.59 4.76
N GLY A 93 2.34 4.85 3.71
CA GLY A 93 2.66 5.45 2.41
C GLY A 93 3.89 6.35 2.40
N GLY A 94 4.84 6.11 3.31
CA GLY A 94 6.03 6.95 3.50
C GLY A 94 5.98 7.75 4.81
N PHE A 95 6.77 8.82 4.90
CA PHE A 95 6.84 9.66 6.11
C PHE A 95 5.68 10.64 6.19
N GLN A 96 4.73 10.35 7.05
CA GLN A 96 3.56 11.19 7.32
C GLN A 96 3.77 12.06 8.56
N PRO A 97 3.23 13.29 8.60
CA PRO A 97 3.29 14.13 9.78
C PRO A 97 2.39 13.57 10.90
N VAL A 98 2.85 13.71 12.14
CA VAL A 98 2.08 13.38 13.34
C VAL A 98 1.91 14.64 14.17
N LEU A 99 0.66 15.01 14.43
CA LEU A 99 0.28 16.20 15.14
C LEU A 99 -0.27 15.88 16.54
N ASP A 100 0.00 16.76 17.50
CA ASP A 100 -0.62 16.69 18.83
C ASP A 100 -2.07 17.20 18.81
N GLY A 101 -2.75 17.14 19.96
CA GLY A 101 -4.13 17.66 20.12
C GLY A 101 -4.28 19.17 19.88
N THR A 102 -3.17 19.92 19.81
CA THR A 102 -3.14 21.35 19.50
C THR A 102 -2.82 21.64 18.02
N GLY A 103 -2.54 20.60 17.23
CA GLY A 103 -2.15 20.72 15.83
C GLY A 103 -0.65 20.98 15.61
N ARG A 104 0.20 20.85 16.64
CA ARG A 104 1.65 21.04 16.49
C ARG A 104 2.30 19.77 15.94
N LEU A 105 3.24 19.94 15.03
CA LEU A 105 4.03 18.84 14.47
C LEU A 105 4.99 18.26 15.51
N VAL A 106 4.70 17.03 15.95
CA VAL A 106 5.50 16.31 16.95
C VAL A 106 6.63 15.53 16.29
N CYS A 107 6.32 14.79 15.22
CA CYS A 107 7.30 14.02 14.48
C CYS A 107 6.78 13.65 13.09
N ARG A 108 7.59 12.92 12.33
CA ARG A 108 7.14 12.21 11.13
C ARG A 108 7.21 10.71 11.37
N LEU A 109 6.22 9.96 10.90
CA LEU A 109 6.16 8.52 11.07
C LEU A 109 6.15 7.83 9.71
N SER A 110 6.97 6.80 9.56
CA SER A 110 6.84 5.83 8.47
C SER A 110 6.70 4.44 9.06
N LEU A 111 5.58 3.79 8.74
CA LEU A 111 5.31 2.41 9.12
C LEU A 111 5.01 1.60 7.87
N ASN A 112 5.63 0.42 7.78
CA ASN A 112 5.25 -0.61 6.84
C ASN A 112 5.23 -1.97 7.52
N ALA A 113 4.12 -2.69 7.41
CA ALA A 113 3.95 -4.05 7.88
C ALA A 113 3.69 -4.98 6.69
N TYR A 114 4.44 -6.08 6.61
CA TYR A 114 4.35 -7.04 5.52
C TYR A 114 4.29 -8.48 6.03
N LYS A 115 3.56 -9.33 5.31
CA LYS A 115 3.60 -10.80 5.47
C LYS A 115 4.24 -11.44 4.24
N PRO A 116 4.94 -12.58 4.35
CA PRO A 116 5.35 -13.34 3.17
C PRO A 116 4.13 -13.67 2.31
N ALA A 117 4.25 -13.51 1.00
CA ALA A 117 3.22 -13.95 0.06
C ALA A 117 3.65 -15.30 -0.55
N PRO A 118 2.72 -16.24 -0.76
CA PRO A 118 3.00 -17.46 -1.53
C PRO A 118 3.58 -17.10 -2.90
N PRO A 119 4.51 -17.89 -3.47
CA PRO A 119 4.96 -17.67 -4.84
C PRO A 119 3.78 -17.77 -5.81
N ILE A 120 3.82 -17.01 -6.90
CA ILE A 120 2.86 -17.15 -7.99
C ILE A 120 3.33 -18.30 -8.86
N THR A 121 2.46 -19.28 -9.05
CA THR A 121 2.73 -20.47 -9.83
C THR A 121 2.15 -20.32 -11.24
N GLY A 122 2.62 -21.14 -12.19
CA GLY A 122 2.04 -21.17 -13.54
C GLY A 122 0.55 -21.55 -13.54
N VAL A 123 0.09 -22.29 -12.53
CA VAL A 123 -1.34 -22.60 -12.35
C VAL A 123 -2.14 -21.34 -12.03
N ASP A 124 -1.64 -20.51 -11.12
CA ASP A 124 -2.28 -19.23 -10.76
C ASP A 124 -2.36 -18.31 -11.99
N VAL A 125 -1.29 -18.25 -12.78
CA VAL A 125 -1.25 -17.45 -14.03
C VAL A 125 -2.27 -17.96 -15.04
N LYS A 126 -2.34 -19.28 -15.25
CA LYS A 126 -3.30 -19.89 -16.16
C LYS A 126 -4.74 -19.63 -15.75
N GLU A 127 -5.06 -19.76 -14.46
CA GLU A 127 -6.39 -19.48 -13.92
C GLU A 127 -6.77 -18.01 -14.06
N ALA A 128 -5.82 -17.09 -13.80
CA ALA A 128 -6.03 -15.67 -13.96
C ALA A 128 -6.25 -15.29 -15.44
N VAL A 129 -5.45 -15.84 -16.37
CA VAL A 129 -5.63 -15.66 -17.82
C VAL A 129 -7.00 -16.16 -18.26
N ALA A 130 -7.39 -17.37 -17.86
CA ALA A 130 -8.71 -17.92 -18.19
C ALA A 130 -9.84 -17.06 -17.64
N THR A 131 -9.70 -16.54 -16.42
CA THR A 131 -10.68 -15.66 -15.78
C THR A 131 -10.83 -14.35 -16.54
N VAL A 132 -9.72 -13.72 -16.91
CA VAL A 132 -9.69 -12.47 -17.69
C VAL A 132 -10.30 -12.67 -19.07
N LEU A 133 -9.84 -13.68 -19.83
CA LEU A 133 -10.32 -13.92 -21.19
C LEU A 133 -11.79 -14.38 -21.24
N LYS A 134 -12.27 -15.11 -20.24
CA LYS A 134 -13.69 -15.49 -20.14
C LYS A 134 -14.62 -14.30 -19.88
N LYS A 135 -14.16 -13.26 -19.18
CA LYS A 135 -14.91 -12.02 -18.98
C LYS A 135 -15.06 -11.22 -20.28
N THR A 136 -14.16 -11.43 -21.25
CA THR A 136 -14.22 -10.76 -22.57
C THR A 136 -15.09 -11.55 -23.56
N PRO A 137 -16.03 -10.90 -24.27
CA PRO A 137 -16.80 -11.51 -25.36
C PRO A 137 -15.90 -12.08 -26.47
N LYS A 138 -16.32 -13.18 -27.12
CA LYS A 138 -15.49 -13.88 -28.11
C LYS A 138 -15.11 -13.01 -29.30
N GLU A 139 -16.00 -12.10 -29.68
CA GLU A 139 -15.86 -11.18 -30.79
C GLU A 139 -14.73 -10.17 -30.55
N GLU A 140 -14.59 -9.72 -29.29
CA GLU A 140 -13.59 -8.74 -28.87
C GLU A 140 -12.22 -9.38 -28.59
N ARG A 141 -12.16 -10.71 -28.39
CA ARG A 141 -10.91 -11.42 -28.06
C ARG A 141 -9.83 -11.32 -29.14
N ARG A 142 -10.23 -11.16 -30.41
CA ARG A 142 -9.29 -11.05 -31.54
C ARG A 142 -8.62 -9.68 -31.64
N GLU A 143 -9.24 -8.66 -31.03
CA GLU A 143 -8.75 -7.29 -31.01
C GLU A 143 -8.05 -6.94 -29.68
N LEU A 144 -8.00 -7.89 -28.74
CA LEU A 144 -7.36 -7.69 -27.44
C LEU A 144 -5.88 -7.36 -27.61
N ILE A 145 -5.51 -6.19 -27.08
CA ILE A 145 -4.12 -5.79 -26.93
C ILE A 145 -3.52 -6.57 -25.77
N PHE A 146 -2.43 -7.31 -26.01
CA PHE A 146 -1.75 -8.11 -24.98
C PHE A 146 -1.46 -7.32 -23.70
N LEU A 147 -1.11 -6.03 -23.83
CA LEU A 147 -0.85 -5.16 -22.69
C LEU A 147 -2.06 -5.02 -21.76
N ASN A 148 -3.28 -4.93 -22.31
CA ASN A 148 -4.51 -4.83 -21.52
C ASN A 148 -4.78 -6.15 -20.79
N VAL A 149 -4.62 -7.28 -21.48
CA VAL A 149 -4.78 -8.61 -20.88
C VAL A 149 -3.76 -8.82 -19.77
N TYR A 150 -2.50 -8.47 -20.01
CA TYR A 150 -1.43 -8.55 -19.03
C TYR A 150 -1.73 -7.70 -17.78
N ASN A 151 -2.21 -6.47 -17.96
CA ASN A 151 -2.58 -5.61 -16.83
C ASN A 151 -3.76 -6.18 -16.03
N GLN A 152 -4.79 -6.71 -16.71
CA GLN A 152 -5.94 -7.33 -16.02
C GLN A 152 -5.54 -8.62 -15.28
N VAL A 153 -4.67 -9.45 -15.87
CA VAL A 153 -4.15 -10.65 -15.20
C VAL A 153 -3.31 -10.26 -13.99
N ARG A 154 -2.52 -9.19 -14.09
CA ARG A 154 -1.76 -8.67 -12.95
C ARG A 154 -2.65 -8.15 -11.83
N GLU A 155 -3.74 -7.48 -12.16
CA GLU A 155 -4.74 -7.04 -11.18
C GLU A 155 -5.39 -8.24 -10.48
N GLU A 156 -5.76 -9.27 -11.24
CA GLU A 156 -6.33 -10.53 -10.71
C GLU A 156 -5.33 -11.25 -9.78
N LEU A 157 -4.03 -11.25 -10.13
CA LEU A 157 -2.95 -11.79 -9.29
C LEU A 157 -2.53 -10.86 -8.13
N GLY A 158 -3.11 -9.65 -8.06
CA GLY A 158 -2.79 -8.64 -7.06
C GLY A 158 -1.37 -8.04 -7.18
N CYS A 159 -0.77 -8.06 -8.37
CA CYS A 159 0.61 -7.67 -8.64
C CYS A 159 0.74 -6.25 -9.20
N SER A 160 1.32 -5.33 -8.42
CA SER A 160 1.39 -3.90 -8.75
C SER A 160 2.78 -3.37 -9.17
N GLY A 161 3.82 -4.21 -9.26
CA GLY A 161 5.18 -3.77 -9.65
C GLY A 161 5.61 -4.09 -11.09
N ASP A 162 6.63 -3.39 -11.57
CA ASP A 162 7.03 -3.40 -12.99
C ASP A 162 7.95 -4.56 -13.39
N ASP A 163 8.58 -5.22 -12.41
CA ASP A 163 9.56 -6.29 -12.64
C ASP A 163 8.96 -7.69 -12.48
N ASP A 164 8.27 -8.17 -13.52
CA ASP A 164 7.86 -9.58 -13.58
C ASP A 164 7.94 -10.17 -14.99
N GLY A 165 9.16 -10.15 -15.55
CA GLY A 165 9.43 -10.69 -16.89
C GLY A 165 9.02 -12.15 -17.06
N GLU A 166 9.09 -12.95 -15.98
CA GLU A 166 8.68 -14.35 -15.97
C GLU A 166 7.16 -14.49 -16.05
N ILE A 167 6.39 -13.77 -15.21
CA ILE A 167 4.93 -13.74 -15.32
C ILE A 167 4.50 -13.24 -16.69
N LYS A 168 5.14 -12.19 -17.23
CA LYS A 168 4.83 -11.68 -18.57
C LYS A 168 5.00 -12.74 -19.66
N SER A 169 6.05 -13.56 -19.57
CA SER A 169 6.27 -14.66 -20.51
C SER A 169 5.19 -15.74 -20.37
N GLN A 170 4.90 -16.16 -19.14
CA GLN A 170 3.87 -17.17 -18.86
C GLN A 170 2.48 -16.71 -19.31
N VAL A 171 2.09 -15.45 -19.03
CA VAL A 171 0.83 -14.87 -19.49
C VAL A 171 0.75 -14.89 -21.01
N LYS A 172 1.84 -14.56 -21.71
CA LYS A 172 1.88 -14.58 -23.18
C LYS A 172 1.67 -15.98 -23.75
N GLU A 173 2.31 -16.98 -23.16
CA GLU A 173 2.17 -18.38 -23.57
C GLU A 173 0.76 -18.91 -23.30
N GLU A 174 0.22 -18.67 -22.12
CA GLU A 174 -1.13 -19.11 -21.73
C GLU A 174 -2.23 -18.41 -22.56
N VAL A 175 -2.10 -17.12 -22.85
CA VAL A 175 -3.03 -16.41 -23.75
C VAL A 175 -3.01 -17.02 -25.14
N LYS A 176 -1.82 -17.32 -25.68
CA LYS A 176 -1.69 -17.97 -26.99
C LYS A 176 -2.33 -19.37 -26.99
N LEU A 177 -2.09 -20.16 -25.94
CA LEU A 177 -2.69 -21.48 -25.78
C LEU A 177 -4.21 -21.40 -25.72
N PHE A 178 -4.76 -20.50 -24.90
CA PHE A 178 -6.20 -20.32 -24.75
C PHE A 178 -6.87 -19.95 -26.08
N LEU A 179 -6.30 -19.00 -26.83
CA LEU A 179 -6.84 -18.57 -28.13
C LEU A 179 -6.67 -19.63 -29.24
N SER A 180 -5.77 -20.60 -29.07
CA SER A 180 -5.58 -21.71 -30.02
C SER A 180 -6.50 -22.92 -29.79
N GLN A 181 -7.15 -22.98 -28.62
CA GLN A 181 -8.04 -24.07 -28.22
C GLN A 181 -9.54 -23.74 -28.41
N GLU A 182 -9.87 -22.50 -28.78
CA GLU A 182 -11.22 -22.05 -29.18
C GLU A 182 -11.39 -22.01 -30.70
#